data_AF-A0A9X4KWU2-F1
#
_entry.id   AF-A0A9X4KWU2-F1
#
_cell.length_a   1.000
_cell.length_b   1.000
_cell.length_c   1.000
_cell.angle_alpha   90.00
_cell.angle_beta   90.00
_cell.angle_gamma   90.00
#
_symmetry.space_group_name_H-M   'P 1'
#
loop_
_entity.id
_entity.type
_entity.pdbx_description
1 polymer ?
#
loop_
_entity_poly.entity_id
_entity_poly.type
_entity_poly.pdbx_seq_one_letter_code
_entity_poly.pdbx_strand_id
1 'polypeptide(L)'
;MRSDDFERVEKIVKAGGTVGEDCDYTAIRAALDDIADHSARKRYVLRIMNGTYDVSNDGALYLGLKNYVELVGQSRGGVRIVKRDDEYSDAKSVFDTACYGQRIEYASLRNLTIVSYNLKAPVHIDDEHVQGTIELVDCTLINENTPDMGNYQNGLACGLRQGQRVVARGVHSNGMLWMHNGFEPYAGEGCRFELYNCICTHIVVGDLITYGRDTVVVEGCRAEFLRYLYLKDVAPQRLRSYVQASFTFELRGNSIDYVEAVTTTDLGYTSVPTAFDELCEGKWSICDPSLHRFVRNIGTARIGKGSPVALIGDGVKPWTFGERLYGTALDAISPGSYGIVQDRGVVFLPAHPAYDLAEEEPVELDASGRAVRQGSGMKAGVARGWYAPGDRLLKIRLT
;
A
#
# COMPACT_ATOMS: atom_id res chain seq x y z
N MET A 1 -5.60 5.05 -35.62
CA MET A 1 -6.95 4.51 -35.38
C MET A 1 -7.68 5.53 -34.52
N ARG A 2 -8.82 6.07 -34.95
CA ARG A 2 -9.59 7.03 -34.12
C ARG A 2 -10.23 6.26 -32.95
N SER A 3 -10.37 6.91 -31.80
CA SER A 3 -10.74 6.33 -30.50
C SER A 3 -12.19 5.83 -30.37
N ASP A 4 -12.99 5.81 -31.43
CA ASP A 4 -14.46 5.89 -31.29
C ASP A 4 -15.27 4.76 -31.97
N ASP A 5 -14.64 3.71 -32.53
CA ASP A 5 -15.41 2.62 -33.19
C ASP A 5 -15.52 1.36 -32.31
N PHE A 6 -16.18 1.47 -31.15
CA PHE A 6 -16.69 0.29 -30.44
C PHE A 6 -18.19 0.44 -30.16
N GLU A 7 -18.92 -0.66 -30.33
CA GLU A 7 -20.30 -0.77 -29.86
C GLU A 7 -20.30 -0.69 -28.33
N ARG A 8 -21.07 0.26 -27.78
CA ARG A 8 -21.27 0.38 -26.33
C ARG A 8 -22.65 -0.16 -25.98
N VAL A 9 -22.69 -1.19 -25.15
CA VAL A 9 -23.91 -1.77 -24.61
C VAL A 9 -24.03 -1.37 -23.14
N GLU A 10 -25.12 -0.71 -22.77
CA GLU A 10 -25.42 -0.39 -21.38
C GLU A 10 -26.50 -1.35 -20.85
N LYS A 11 -26.29 -1.84 -19.63
CA LYS A 11 -27.26 -2.65 -18.88
C LYS A 11 -27.44 -2.07 -17.49
N ILE A 12 -28.67 -2.05 -17.00
CA ILE A 12 -29.05 -1.49 -15.71
C ILE A 12 -29.26 -2.62 -14.70
N VAL A 13 -28.57 -2.54 -13.56
CA VAL A 13 -28.76 -3.43 -12.42
C VAL A 13 -29.39 -2.65 -11.28
N LYS A 14 -30.52 -3.13 -10.73
CA LYS A 14 -31.24 -2.46 -9.63
C LYS A 14 -31.72 -3.46 -8.58
N ALA A 15 -31.15 -3.37 -7.37
CA ALA A 15 -31.59 -4.16 -6.23
C ALA A 15 -33.08 -3.91 -5.93
N GLY A 16 -33.88 -4.98 -5.87
CA GLY A 16 -35.32 -4.89 -5.63
C GLY A 16 -36.14 -4.24 -6.75
N GLY A 17 -35.54 -4.02 -7.94
CA GLY A 17 -36.26 -3.58 -9.13
C GLY A 17 -37.10 -4.68 -9.79
N THR A 18 -37.82 -4.31 -10.84
CA THR A 18 -38.62 -5.19 -11.70
C THR A 18 -38.01 -5.23 -13.10
N VAL A 19 -37.51 -6.42 -13.48
CA VAL A 19 -36.85 -6.63 -14.78
C VAL A 19 -37.79 -6.31 -15.93
N GLY A 20 -37.32 -5.54 -16.91
CA GLY A 20 -38.08 -5.09 -18.08
C GLY A 20 -38.89 -3.80 -17.85
N GLU A 21 -39.00 -3.34 -16.61
CA GLU A 21 -39.63 -2.06 -16.28
C GLU A 21 -38.59 -1.00 -15.88
N ASP A 22 -37.78 -1.28 -14.87
CA ASP A 22 -36.84 -0.32 -14.29
C ASP A 22 -35.38 -0.80 -14.29
N CYS A 23 -35.12 -2.04 -14.71
CA CYS A 23 -33.78 -2.62 -14.83
C CYS A 23 -33.73 -3.79 -15.82
N ASP A 24 -32.53 -4.13 -16.25
CA ASP A 24 -32.24 -5.36 -17.00
C ASP A 24 -32.00 -6.55 -16.04
N TYR A 25 -31.43 -6.29 -14.86
CA TYR A 25 -31.16 -7.31 -13.85
C TYR A 25 -31.37 -6.77 -12.43
N THR A 26 -31.71 -7.66 -11.50
CA THR A 26 -31.76 -7.35 -10.07
C THR A 26 -30.49 -7.79 -9.31
N ALA A 27 -29.69 -8.67 -9.91
CA ALA A 27 -28.46 -9.22 -9.34
C ALA A 27 -27.25 -8.97 -10.23
N ILE A 28 -26.13 -8.55 -9.64
CA ILE A 28 -24.89 -8.23 -10.36
C ILE A 28 -24.29 -9.48 -11.01
N ARG A 29 -24.32 -10.63 -10.32
CA ARG A 29 -23.80 -11.91 -10.85
C ARG A 29 -24.51 -12.29 -12.16
N ALA A 30 -25.84 -12.26 -12.17
CA ALA A 30 -26.63 -12.54 -13.37
C ALA A 30 -26.30 -11.58 -14.53
N ALA A 31 -26.14 -10.29 -14.24
CA ALA A 31 -25.76 -9.30 -15.24
C ALA A 31 -24.36 -9.55 -15.82
N LEU A 32 -23.40 -9.94 -14.99
CA LEU A 32 -22.06 -10.31 -15.44
C LEU A 32 -22.08 -11.59 -16.26
N ASP A 33 -22.76 -12.64 -15.79
CA ASP A 33 -22.80 -13.95 -16.43
C ASP A 33 -23.40 -13.90 -17.84
N ASP A 34 -24.40 -13.05 -18.07
CA ASP A 34 -25.05 -12.86 -19.38
C ASP A 34 -24.15 -12.21 -20.44
N ILE A 35 -23.08 -11.52 -20.02
CA ILE A 35 -22.11 -10.94 -20.95
C ILE A 35 -21.14 -12.04 -21.43
N ALA A 36 -21.37 -12.53 -22.65
CA ALA A 36 -20.55 -13.56 -23.27
C ALA A 36 -19.77 -13.11 -24.53
N ASP A 37 -20.12 -11.97 -25.13
CA ASP A 37 -19.61 -11.50 -26.43
C ASP A 37 -18.80 -10.18 -26.36
N HIS A 38 -18.20 -9.90 -25.20
CA HIS A 38 -17.37 -8.72 -25.00
C HIS A 38 -16.07 -8.77 -25.83
N SER A 39 -15.65 -7.64 -26.39
CA SER A 39 -14.41 -7.55 -27.19
C SER A 39 -13.90 -6.11 -27.30
N ALA A 40 -12.72 -5.93 -27.91
CA ALA A 40 -12.18 -4.60 -28.18
C ALA A 40 -13.14 -3.70 -28.99
N ARG A 41 -14.06 -4.30 -29.77
CA ARG A 41 -15.08 -3.62 -30.57
C ARG A 41 -16.47 -3.60 -29.93
N LYS A 42 -16.66 -4.26 -28.79
CA LYS A 42 -17.95 -4.31 -28.08
C LYS A 42 -17.73 -4.27 -26.57
N ARG A 43 -18.03 -3.12 -25.98
CA ARG A 43 -17.80 -2.83 -24.56
C ARG A 43 -19.12 -2.75 -23.82
N TYR A 44 -19.13 -3.29 -22.61
CA TYR A 44 -20.30 -3.28 -21.74
C TYR A 44 -20.12 -2.30 -20.58
N VAL A 45 -21.20 -1.58 -20.27
CA VAL A 45 -21.31 -0.78 -19.06
C VAL A 45 -22.48 -1.31 -18.24
N LEU A 46 -22.16 -1.92 -17.09
CA LEU A 46 -23.15 -2.28 -16.09
C LEU A 46 -23.38 -1.06 -15.18
N ARG A 47 -24.48 -0.35 -15.40
CA ARG A 47 -24.91 0.76 -14.54
C ARG A 47 -25.63 0.18 -13.32
N ILE A 48 -25.02 0.30 -12.15
CA ILE A 48 -25.54 -0.27 -10.91
C ILE A 48 -26.25 0.85 -10.15
N MET A 49 -27.56 0.72 -9.98
CA MET A 49 -28.39 1.70 -9.28
C MET A 49 -28.16 1.62 -7.77
N ASN A 50 -28.42 2.72 -7.07
CA ASN A 50 -28.28 2.78 -5.61
C ASN A 50 -29.06 1.63 -4.94
N GLY A 51 -28.43 0.99 -3.97
CA GLY A 51 -28.92 -0.19 -3.30
C GLY A 51 -27.79 -1.01 -2.68
N THR A 52 -28.17 -2.01 -1.88
CA THR A 52 -27.25 -3.02 -1.35
C THR A 52 -27.44 -4.31 -2.13
N TYR A 53 -26.34 -4.84 -2.65
CA TYR A 53 -26.27 -6.09 -3.40
C TYR A 53 -25.46 -7.07 -2.58
N ASP A 54 -26.16 -8.04 -1.99
CA ASP A 54 -25.55 -9.07 -1.15
C ASP A 54 -25.25 -10.31 -1.99
N VAL A 55 -23.98 -10.71 -2.01
CA VAL A 55 -23.45 -11.92 -2.68
C VAL A 55 -22.73 -12.84 -1.69
N SER A 56 -23.08 -12.72 -0.41
CA SER A 56 -22.57 -13.54 0.70
C SER A 56 -23.00 -15.00 0.56
N ASN A 57 -22.12 -15.94 0.91
CA ASN A 57 -22.44 -17.36 1.02
C ASN A 57 -23.10 -17.98 -0.23
N ASP A 58 -22.88 -17.39 -1.41
CA ASP A 58 -23.46 -17.84 -2.69
C ASP A 58 -22.73 -19.04 -3.31
N GLY A 59 -21.77 -19.62 -2.58
CA GLY A 59 -20.91 -20.72 -3.01
C GLY A 59 -19.85 -20.32 -4.03
N ALA A 60 -19.87 -19.09 -4.54
CA ALA A 60 -18.90 -18.60 -5.49
C ALA A 60 -17.71 -17.93 -4.79
N LEU A 61 -16.55 -18.03 -5.41
CA LEU A 61 -15.31 -17.45 -4.88
C LEU A 61 -15.31 -15.91 -4.97
N TYR A 62 -15.93 -15.37 -6.03
CA TYR A 62 -15.96 -13.93 -6.35
C TYR A 62 -16.99 -13.60 -7.44
N LEU A 63 -17.15 -12.31 -7.72
CA LEU A 63 -17.68 -11.76 -8.97
C LEU A 63 -16.52 -11.54 -9.95
N GLY A 64 -16.54 -12.27 -11.07
CA GLY A 64 -15.44 -12.24 -12.04
C GLY A 64 -15.40 -10.93 -12.83
N LEU A 65 -14.25 -10.25 -12.81
CA LEU A 65 -13.98 -9.15 -13.74
C LEU A 65 -13.89 -9.71 -15.16
N LYS A 66 -14.51 -9.02 -16.12
CA LYS A 66 -14.57 -9.45 -17.52
C LYS A 66 -13.89 -8.41 -18.42
N ASN A 67 -13.23 -8.90 -19.47
CA ASN A 67 -12.56 -8.03 -20.42
C ASN A 67 -13.57 -7.10 -21.11
N TYR A 68 -13.23 -5.82 -21.26
CA TYR A 68 -14.07 -4.78 -21.84
C TYR A 68 -15.41 -4.53 -21.13
N VAL A 69 -15.50 -4.85 -19.84
CA VAL A 69 -16.67 -4.58 -19.00
C VAL A 69 -16.34 -3.54 -17.93
N GLU A 70 -17.18 -2.51 -17.83
CA GLU A 70 -17.12 -1.49 -16.79
C GLU A 70 -18.33 -1.62 -15.86
N LEU A 71 -18.10 -1.68 -14.55
CA LEU A 71 -19.14 -1.63 -13.53
C LEU A 71 -19.16 -0.22 -12.95
N VAL A 72 -20.27 0.49 -13.15
CA VAL A 72 -20.39 1.91 -12.78
C VAL A 72 -21.57 2.07 -11.84
N GLY A 73 -21.27 2.28 -10.56
CA GLY A 73 -22.28 2.63 -9.57
C GLY A 73 -22.88 4.02 -9.84
N GLN A 74 -24.16 4.17 -9.53
CA GLN A 74 -24.85 5.46 -9.58
C GLN A 74 -24.21 6.48 -8.63
N SER A 75 -23.68 6.02 -7.49
CA SER A 75 -22.88 6.84 -6.59
C SER A 75 -22.04 5.97 -5.64
N ARG A 76 -20.81 6.43 -5.32
CA ARG A 76 -19.87 5.73 -4.43
C ARG A 76 -20.49 5.28 -3.11
N GLY A 77 -21.25 6.15 -2.45
CA GLY A 77 -21.90 5.85 -1.17
C GLY A 77 -23.28 5.20 -1.28
N GLY A 78 -23.94 5.28 -2.44
CA GLY A 78 -25.29 4.75 -2.64
C GLY A 78 -25.34 3.32 -3.17
N VAL A 79 -24.26 2.83 -3.79
CA VAL A 79 -24.14 1.45 -4.26
C VAL A 79 -23.19 0.67 -3.35
N ARG A 80 -23.72 -0.36 -2.68
CA ARG A 80 -22.96 -1.23 -1.78
C ARG A 80 -22.99 -2.67 -2.28
N ILE A 81 -21.85 -3.24 -2.59
CA ILE A 81 -21.70 -4.65 -2.95
C ILE A 81 -21.03 -5.35 -1.78
N VAL A 82 -21.70 -6.34 -1.21
CA VAL A 82 -21.34 -6.95 0.06
C VAL A 82 -21.14 -8.45 -0.13
N LYS A 83 -20.00 -8.96 0.31
CA LYS A 83 -19.77 -10.40 0.47
C LYS A 83 -19.21 -10.66 1.86
N ARG A 84 -19.97 -11.39 2.67
CA ARG A 84 -19.59 -11.85 4.00
C ARG A 84 -19.76 -13.36 4.05
N ASP A 85 -18.67 -14.08 3.98
CA ASP A 85 -18.75 -15.54 4.02
C ASP A 85 -18.59 -16.05 5.45
N ASP A 86 -19.20 -17.19 5.77
CA ASP A 86 -19.16 -17.75 7.13
C ASP A 86 -17.75 -18.25 7.50
N GLU A 87 -17.00 -18.74 6.50
CA GLU A 87 -15.65 -19.27 6.64
C GLU A 87 -14.63 -18.43 5.88
N TYR A 88 -13.51 -18.10 6.54
CA TYR A 88 -12.39 -17.42 5.92
C TYR A 88 -11.75 -18.28 4.82
N SER A 89 -11.50 -17.66 3.67
CA SER A 89 -10.67 -18.25 2.61
C SER A 89 -9.89 -17.18 1.87
N ASP A 90 -8.60 -17.44 1.67
CA ASP A 90 -7.69 -16.62 0.87
C ASP A 90 -7.96 -16.71 -0.65
N ALA A 91 -8.69 -17.75 -1.08
CA ALA A 91 -9.12 -17.92 -2.46
C ALA A 91 -10.37 -17.10 -2.82
N LYS A 92 -10.96 -16.39 -1.85
CA LYS A 92 -12.20 -15.65 -2.05
C LYS A 92 -12.00 -14.14 -1.91
N SER A 93 -12.76 -13.41 -2.73
CA SER A 93 -12.78 -11.94 -2.78
C SER A 93 -14.19 -11.47 -3.21
N VAL A 94 -14.52 -10.17 -3.09
CA VAL A 94 -15.77 -9.69 -3.72
C VAL A 94 -15.61 -9.66 -5.23
N PHE A 95 -14.53 -9.03 -5.71
CA PHE A 95 -14.13 -9.04 -7.11
C PHE A 95 -12.76 -9.68 -7.29
N ASP A 96 -12.64 -10.47 -8.34
CA ASP A 96 -11.38 -11.10 -8.74
C ASP A 96 -11.28 -11.18 -10.28
N THR A 97 -10.07 -11.26 -10.81
CA THR A 97 -9.81 -11.53 -12.24
C THR A 97 -9.99 -12.99 -12.63
N ALA A 98 -10.11 -13.90 -11.65
CA ALA A 98 -10.28 -15.34 -11.79
C ALA A 98 -9.05 -16.12 -12.28
N CYS A 99 -8.74 -17.24 -11.62
CA CYS A 99 -7.90 -18.29 -12.20
C CYS A 99 -8.56 -18.86 -13.47
N TYR A 100 -7.73 -19.13 -14.50
CA TYR A 100 -8.00 -19.91 -15.71
C TYR A 100 -8.47 -19.15 -16.97
N GLY A 101 -7.48 -18.63 -17.70
CA GLY A 101 -7.47 -18.63 -19.17
C GLY A 101 -8.13 -17.46 -19.89
N GLN A 102 -8.68 -16.45 -19.19
CA GLN A 102 -9.27 -15.28 -19.85
C GLN A 102 -8.31 -14.09 -19.85
N ARG A 103 -7.93 -13.65 -21.06
CA ARG A 103 -7.11 -12.45 -21.22
C ARG A 103 -7.93 -11.20 -20.93
N ILE A 104 -7.60 -10.49 -19.86
CA ILE A 104 -8.17 -9.17 -19.53
C ILE A 104 -7.25 -8.07 -20.05
N GLU A 105 -7.74 -7.30 -21.02
CA GLU A 105 -7.05 -6.14 -21.59
C GLU A 105 -7.58 -4.82 -21.00
N TYR A 106 -8.85 -4.80 -20.61
CA TYR A 106 -9.46 -3.68 -19.91
C TYR A 106 -10.60 -4.13 -18.99
N ALA A 107 -10.65 -3.66 -17.76
CA ALA A 107 -11.82 -3.76 -16.89
C ALA A 107 -11.85 -2.56 -15.94
N SER A 108 -13.05 -2.15 -15.50
CA SER A 108 -13.15 -1.04 -14.52
C SER A 108 -14.25 -1.22 -13.49
N LEU A 109 -13.95 -0.79 -12.27
CA LEU A 109 -14.88 -0.61 -11.16
C LEU A 109 -14.95 0.88 -10.84
N ARG A 110 -16.13 1.50 -10.93
CA ARG A 110 -16.31 2.95 -10.72
C ARG A 110 -17.46 3.26 -9.79
N ASN A 111 -17.28 4.21 -8.87
CA ASN A 111 -18.36 4.71 -7.99
C ASN A 111 -19.05 3.62 -7.14
N LEU A 112 -18.28 2.70 -6.55
CA LEU A 112 -18.80 1.58 -5.76
C LEU A 112 -18.29 1.62 -4.31
N THR A 113 -19.12 1.21 -3.36
CA THR A 113 -18.65 0.72 -2.05
C THR A 113 -18.63 -0.81 -2.09
N ILE A 114 -17.47 -1.40 -1.82
CA ILE A 114 -17.22 -2.85 -1.89
C ILE A 114 -16.82 -3.31 -0.49
N VAL A 115 -17.58 -4.26 0.08
CA VAL A 115 -17.44 -4.71 1.47
C VAL A 115 -17.14 -6.20 1.50
N SER A 116 -16.07 -6.58 2.20
CA SER A 116 -15.66 -7.96 2.40
C SER A 116 -15.58 -8.32 3.88
N TYR A 117 -15.99 -9.54 4.23
CA TYR A 117 -15.72 -10.18 5.52
C TYR A 117 -15.42 -11.67 5.32
N ASN A 118 -14.41 -12.20 6.01
CA ASN A 118 -13.89 -13.56 5.84
C ASN A 118 -13.38 -13.86 4.42
N LEU A 119 -12.76 -12.88 3.77
CA LEU A 119 -12.21 -12.98 2.41
C LEU A 119 -10.78 -12.41 2.38
N LYS A 120 -10.00 -12.69 1.33
CA LYS A 120 -8.66 -12.10 1.14
C LYS A 120 -8.70 -10.58 1.01
N ALA A 121 -9.63 -10.06 0.22
CA ALA A 121 -9.82 -8.63 -0.03
C ALA A 121 -11.20 -8.31 -0.63
N PRO A 122 -11.66 -7.04 -0.55
CA PRO A 122 -12.72 -6.51 -1.41
C PRO A 122 -12.41 -6.70 -2.90
N VAL A 123 -11.20 -6.34 -3.33
CA VAL A 123 -10.75 -6.50 -4.72
C VAL A 123 -9.40 -7.19 -4.74
N HIS A 124 -9.31 -8.27 -5.51
CA HIS A 124 -8.09 -9.03 -5.72
C HIS A 124 -7.79 -9.12 -7.22
N ILE A 125 -6.53 -8.94 -7.58
CA ILE A 125 -6.06 -8.96 -8.97
C ILE A 125 -4.78 -9.80 -8.99
N ASP A 126 -4.89 -11.09 -9.25
CA ASP A 126 -3.74 -12.00 -9.23
C ASP A 126 -3.94 -13.10 -10.27
N ASP A 127 -3.68 -12.75 -11.53
CA ASP A 127 -3.80 -13.66 -12.67
C ASP A 127 -2.69 -13.38 -13.69
N GLU A 128 -2.08 -14.44 -14.21
CA GLU A 128 -1.07 -14.41 -15.28
C GLU A 128 -1.61 -13.98 -16.64
N HIS A 129 -2.93 -14.08 -16.85
CA HIS A 129 -3.56 -13.77 -18.12
C HIS A 129 -4.00 -12.31 -18.27
N VAL A 130 -3.89 -11.48 -17.22
CA VAL A 130 -4.08 -10.04 -17.38
C VAL A 130 -2.94 -9.50 -18.25
N GLN A 131 -3.27 -8.79 -19.34
CA GLN A 131 -2.29 -8.19 -20.27
C GLN A 131 -2.63 -6.72 -20.57
N GLY A 132 -3.35 -6.07 -19.65
CA GLY A 132 -3.80 -4.71 -19.84
C GLY A 132 -4.12 -3.99 -18.55
N THR A 133 -5.13 -3.11 -18.60
CA THR A 133 -5.40 -2.15 -17.52
C THR A 133 -6.66 -2.50 -16.73
N ILE A 134 -6.53 -2.62 -15.41
CA ILE A 134 -7.67 -2.69 -14.49
C ILE A 134 -7.74 -1.37 -13.71
N GLU A 135 -8.89 -0.70 -13.79
CA GLU A 135 -9.10 0.61 -13.19
C GLU A 135 -10.11 0.58 -12.04
N LEU A 136 -9.72 1.10 -10.88
CA LEU A 136 -10.62 1.41 -9.77
C LEU A 136 -10.75 2.94 -9.67
N VAL A 137 -11.94 3.49 -9.85
CA VAL A 137 -12.16 4.94 -9.82
C VAL A 137 -13.27 5.32 -8.86
N ASP A 138 -12.96 6.16 -7.88
CA ASP A 138 -13.91 6.62 -6.87
C ASP A 138 -14.61 5.46 -6.16
N CYS A 139 -13.84 4.45 -5.74
CA CYS A 139 -14.33 3.31 -4.97
C CYS A 139 -14.06 3.47 -3.47
N THR A 140 -14.89 2.85 -2.65
CA THR A 140 -14.64 2.65 -1.21
C THR A 140 -14.50 1.16 -0.95
N LEU A 141 -13.36 0.74 -0.41
CA LEU A 141 -13.01 -0.64 -0.12
C LEU A 141 -13.03 -0.82 1.40
N ILE A 142 -13.92 -1.70 1.88
CA ILE A 142 -14.10 -1.97 3.30
C ILE A 142 -13.80 -3.44 3.54
N ASN A 143 -12.68 -3.70 4.20
CA ASN A 143 -12.37 -5.02 4.75
C ASN A 143 -12.77 -5.05 6.22
N GLU A 144 -13.72 -5.92 6.57
CA GLU A 144 -14.25 -6.08 7.93
C GLU A 144 -13.55 -7.22 8.70
N ASN A 145 -12.51 -7.84 8.15
CA ASN A 145 -11.74 -8.88 8.83
C ASN A 145 -11.10 -8.35 10.12
N THR A 146 -11.09 -9.17 11.16
CA THR A 146 -10.42 -8.85 12.42
C THR A 146 -8.90 -9.15 12.35
N PRO A 147 -8.06 -8.49 13.17
CA PRO A 147 -6.60 -8.67 13.11
C PRO A 147 -6.11 -10.11 13.34
N ASP A 148 -6.88 -10.94 14.04
CA ASP A 148 -6.61 -12.35 14.34
C ASP A 148 -6.93 -13.30 13.17
N MET A 149 -7.61 -12.82 12.12
CA MET A 149 -7.97 -13.62 10.92
C MET A 149 -6.85 -13.70 9.88
N GLY A 150 -5.62 -13.31 10.25
CA GLY A 150 -4.43 -13.38 9.41
C GLY A 150 -3.94 -12.02 8.90
N ASN A 151 -2.73 -12.00 8.32
CA ASN A 151 -1.95 -10.80 7.98
C ASN A 151 -2.50 -9.92 6.84
N TYR A 152 -3.74 -10.12 6.39
CA TYR A 152 -4.24 -9.55 5.14
C TYR A 152 -5.51 -8.74 5.34
N GLN A 153 -5.39 -7.60 6.04
CA GLN A 153 -6.39 -6.54 5.99
C GLN A 153 -6.30 -5.78 4.66
N ASN A 154 -6.38 -6.49 3.53
CA ASN A 154 -6.25 -5.88 2.20
C ASN A 154 -7.55 -5.21 1.81
N GLY A 155 -7.48 -3.96 1.34
CA GLY A 155 -8.57 -3.35 0.57
C GLY A 155 -8.44 -3.71 -0.92
N LEU A 156 -7.22 -3.59 -1.44
CA LEU A 156 -6.83 -4.02 -2.78
C LEU A 156 -5.58 -4.89 -2.66
N ALA A 157 -5.59 -6.08 -3.24
CA ALA A 157 -4.43 -6.97 -3.29
C ALA A 157 -4.12 -7.32 -4.75
N CYS A 158 -2.88 -7.05 -5.19
CA CYS A 158 -2.46 -7.27 -6.57
C CYS A 158 -1.20 -8.14 -6.66
N GLY A 159 -1.25 -9.24 -7.39
CA GLY A 159 -0.09 -10.01 -7.85
C GLY A 159 0.19 -9.69 -9.31
N LEU A 160 0.99 -8.66 -9.57
CA LEU A 160 1.20 -8.16 -10.93
C LEU A 160 2.29 -8.92 -11.69
N ARG A 161 2.04 -9.11 -12.99
CA ARG A 161 2.93 -9.76 -13.96
C ARG A 161 3.02 -8.91 -15.23
N GLN A 162 3.93 -9.27 -16.13
CA GLN A 162 4.34 -8.55 -17.35
C GLN A 162 3.26 -7.67 -18.03
N GLY A 163 3.57 -6.39 -18.24
CA GLY A 163 2.69 -5.44 -18.94
C GLY A 163 1.35 -5.14 -18.24
N GLN A 164 1.06 -5.77 -17.10
CA GLN A 164 -0.16 -5.51 -16.34
C GLN A 164 -0.11 -4.14 -15.71
N ARG A 165 -1.27 -3.48 -15.72
CA ARG A 165 -1.43 -2.15 -15.15
C ARG A 165 -2.64 -2.12 -14.25
N VAL A 166 -2.44 -1.74 -13.00
CA VAL A 166 -3.54 -1.44 -12.08
C VAL A 166 -3.50 0.05 -11.77
N VAL A 167 -4.64 0.72 -11.96
CA VAL A 167 -4.81 2.15 -11.72
C VAL A 167 -5.92 2.37 -10.71
N ALA A 168 -5.59 2.88 -9.53
CA ALA A 168 -6.56 3.32 -8.53
C ALA A 168 -6.58 4.85 -8.47
N ARG A 169 -7.76 5.45 -8.63
CA ARG A 169 -7.98 6.91 -8.55
C ARG A 169 -9.09 7.21 -7.57
N GLY A 170 -8.84 8.06 -6.56
CA GLY A 170 -9.87 8.44 -5.58
C GLY A 170 -10.39 7.28 -4.73
N VAL A 171 -9.58 6.22 -4.58
CA VAL A 171 -9.96 5.02 -3.80
C VAL A 171 -9.78 5.29 -2.31
N HIS A 172 -10.82 5.02 -1.52
CA HIS A 172 -10.79 5.08 -0.06
C HIS A 172 -10.80 3.66 0.50
N SER A 173 -9.84 3.31 1.34
CA SER A 173 -9.71 1.96 1.90
C SER A 173 -9.46 2.00 3.40
N ASN A 174 -10.15 1.18 4.18
CA ASN A 174 -9.74 0.92 5.58
C ASN A 174 -8.63 -0.14 5.68
N GLY A 175 -8.41 -0.90 4.61
CA GLY A 175 -7.35 -1.88 4.47
C GLY A 175 -6.17 -1.37 3.64
N MET A 176 -5.19 -2.25 3.46
CA MET A 176 -3.97 -2.01 2.68
C MET A 176 -4.27 -1.95 1.18
N LEU A 177 -3.63 -1.02 0.47
CA LEU A 177 -3.49 -1.06 -0.98
C LEU A 177 -2.15 -1.74 -1.28
N TRP A 178 -2.22 -3.03 -1.56
CA TRP A 178 -1.06 -3.90 -1.64
C TRP A 178 -0.82 -4.38 -3.06
N MET A 179 0.44 -4.36 -3.48
CA MET A 179 0.90 -5.04 -4.67
C MET A 179 2.16 -5.87 -4.37
N HIS A 180 2.33 -6.97 -5.10
CA HIS A 180 3.59 -7.69 -5.23
C HIS A 180 3.77 -8.16 -6.66
N ASN A 181 4.98 -8.56 -7.03
CA ASN A 181 5.22 -9.20 -8.32
C ASN A 181 5.16 -10.73 -8.20
N GLY A 182 4.72 -11.39 -9.27
CA GLY A 182 4.85 -12.84 -9.39
C GLY A 182 6.31 -13.30 -9.45
N PHE A 183 6.64 -14.45 -8.85
CA PHE A 183 8.00 -14.98 -8.71
C PHE A 183 8.65 -15.51 -10.01
N GLU A 184 8.12 -15.17 -11.18
CA GLU A 184 8.57 -15.78 -12.43
C GLU A 184 9.73 -15.02 -13.07
N PRO A 185 10.87 -15.69 -13.33
CA PRO A 185 12.06 -15.07 -13.90
C PRO A 185 11.89 -14.85 -15.41
N TYR A 186 11.43 -13.67 -15.83
CA TYR A 186 11.34 -13.33 -17.25
C TYR A 186 11.73 -11.87 -17.55
N ALA A 187 12.45 -11.69 -18.66
CA ALA A 187 12.86 -10.39 -19.20
C ALA A 187 11.77 -9.89 -20.18
N GLY A 188 10.85 -9.06 -19.69
CA GLY A 188 9.73 -8.51 -20.47
C GLY A 188 9.40 -7.04 -20.12
N GLU A 189 8.25 -6.55 -20.58
CA GLU A 189 7.71 -5.24 -20.18
C GLU A 189 7.33 -5.26 -18.69
N GLY A 190 7.77 -4.25 -17.93
CA GLY A 190 7.44 -4.14 -16.51
C GLY A 190 5.96 -3.89 -16.26
N CYS A 191 5.48 -4.27 -15.09
CA CYS A 191 4.13 -3.96 -14.63
C CYS A 191 4.04 -2.51 -14.11
N ARG A 192 2.82 -2.01 -13.98
CA ARG A 192 2.54 -0.66 -13.49
C ARG A 192 1.49 -0.68 -12.38
N PHE A 193 1.85 -0.20 -11.20
CA PHE A 193 0.93 0.00 -10.10
C PHE A 193 0.80 1.49 -9.82
N GLU A 194 -0.38 2.06 -10.08
CA GLU A 194 -0.57 3.51 -10.06
C GLU A 194 -1.70 3.92 -9.12
N LEU A 195 -1.36 4.70 -8.09
CA LEU A 195 -2.27 5.22 -7.08
C LEU A 195 -2.35 6.74 -7.19
N TYR A 196 -3.56 7.27 -7.34
CA TYR A 196 -3.79 8.71 -7.45
C TYR A 196 -4.89 9.18 -6.50
N ASN A 197 -4.60 10.13 -5.63
CA ASN A 197 -5.55 10.71 -4.68
C ASN A 197 -6.28 9.66 -3.82
N CYS A 198 -5.58 8.58 -3.47
CA CYS A 198 -6.13 7.51 -2.64
C CYS A 198 -6.00 7.85 -1.15
N ILE A 199 -6.92 7.33 -0.34
CA ILE A 199 -6.87 7.43 1.13
C ILE A 199 -6.89 6.01 1.69
N CYS A 200 -5.85 5.60 2.40
CA CYS A 200 -5.76 4.27 2.98
C CYS A 200 -4.97 4.24 4.29
N THR A 201 -4.96 3.10 4.98
CA THR A 201 -4.08 2.90 6.12
C THR A 201 -2.65 2.62 5.65
N HIS A 202 -2.49 1.68 4.71
CA HIS A 202 -1.17 1.30 4.19
C HIS A 202 -1.17 1.28 2.66
N ILE A 203 -0.07 1.74 2.08
CA ILE A 203 0.36 1.37 0.74
C ILE A 203 1.48 0.36 0.92
N VAL A 204 1.33 -0.83 0.37
CA VAL A 204 2.31 -1.90 0.53
C VAL A 204 2.82 -2.32 -0.84
N VAL A 205 4.13 -2.38 -0.99
CA VAL A 205 4.82 -2.85 -2.19
C VAL A 205 5.72 -4.02 -1.78
N GLY A 206 5.44 -5.21 -2.28
CA GLY A 206 6.17 -6.43 -1.91
C GLY A 206 6.88 -7.10 -3.07
N ASP A 207 7.86 -7.94 -2.71
CA ASP A 207 8.46 -9.00 -3.54
C ASP A 207 8.81 -8.58 -4.97
N LEU A 208 9.48 -7.44 -5.12
CA LEU A 208 10.01 -6.97 -6.41
C LEU A 208 11.28 -7.77 -6.78
N ILE A 209 11.08 -9.05 -7.15
CA ILE A 209 12.16 -9.99 -7.52
C ILE A 209 12.33 -10.06 -9.07
N THR A 210 11.51 -9.31 -9.81
CA THR A 210 11.46 -9.30 -11.27
C THR A 210 12.65 -8.57 -11.92
N TYR A 211 13.06 -9.09 -13.07
CA TYR A 211 14.13 -8.56 -13.93
C TYR A 211 13.65 -7.42 -14.87
N GLY A 212 12.72 -6.57 -14.42
CA GLY A 212 11.89 -5.74 -15.30
C GLY A 212 11.71 -4.29 -14.85
N ARG A 213 11.39 -3.43 -15.84
CA ARG A 213 11.14 -1.97 -15.70
C ARG A 213 9.81 -1.64 -15.04
N ASP A 214 9.53 -2.24 -13.88
CA ASP A 214 8.27 -2.02 -13.18
C ASP A 214 8.13 -0.55 -12.78
N THR A 215 6.92 -0.01 -12.77
CA THR A 215 6.68 1.39 -12.36
C THR A 215 5.63 1.45 -11.27
N VAL A 216 6.00 2.00 -10.12
CA VAL A 216 5.07 2.30 -9.03
C VAL A 216 4.87 3.81 -8.97
N VAL A 217 3.64 4.27 -9.20
CA VAL A 217 3.27 5.68 -9.12
C VAL A 217 2.36 5.88 -7.91
N VAL A 218 2.69 6.83 -7.05
CA VAL A 218 1.85 7.26 -5.93
C VAL A 218 1.80 8.77 -5.94
N GLU A 219 0.64 9.34 -6.23
CA GLU A 219 0.47 10.77 -6.38
C GLU A 219 -0.77 11.29 -5.64
N GLY A 220 -0.62 12.33 -4.82
CA GLY A 220 -1.73 12.95 -4.07
C GLY A 220 -2.36 12.05 -3.00
N CYS A 221 -1.74 10.91 -2.67
CA CYS A 221 -2.30 9.92 -1.76
C CYS A 221 -2.08 10.32 -0.30
N ARG A 222 -3.03 9.92 0.56
CA ARG A 222 -2.91 9.98 2.02
C ARG A 222 -2.86 8.57 2.59
N ALA A 223 -1.76 8.24 3.28
CA ALA A 223 -1.60 6.95 3.94
C ALA A 223 -0.93 7.10 5.30
N GLU A 224 -1.21 6.20 6.23
CA GLU A 224 -0.44 6.12 7.47
C GLU A 224 0.94 5.54 7.16
N PHE A 225 1.00 4.42 6.43
CA PHE A 225 2.26 3.76 6.08
C PHE A 225 2.45 3.60 4.58
N LEU A 226 3.68 3.80 4.12
CA LEU A 226 4.22 3.24 2.90
C LEU A 226 5.22 2.13 3.28
N ARG A 227 4.82 0.88 3.08
CA ARG A 227 5.59 -0.30 3.47
C ARG A 227 6.20 -0.97 2.24
N TYR A 228 7.50 -1.22 2.30
CA TYR A 228 8.21 -2.08 1.36
C TYR A 228 8.48 -3.43 2.01
N LEU A 229 7.96 -4.53 1.43
CA LEU A 229 8.27 -5.88 1.89
C LEU A 229 9.50 -6.41 1.14
N TYR A 230 10.55 -6.72 1.91
CA TYR A 230 11.80 -7.28 1.43
C TYR A 230 11.92 -8.75 1.87
N LEU A 231 11.93 -9.68 0.92
CA LEU A 231 12.20 -11.08 1.23
C LEU A 231 13.69 -11.30 1.53
N LYS A 232 14.02 -11.41 2.83
CA LYS A 232 15.35 -11.82 3.27
C LYS A 232 15.33 -13.34 3.48
N ASP A 233 15.72 -14.09 2.45
CA ASP A 233 16.25 -15.47 2.51
C ASP A 233 16.47 -16.11 1.11
N VAL A 234 16.12 -15.40 0.02
CA VAL A 234 16.64 -15.72 -1.31
C VAL A 234 18.10 -15.27 -1.38
N ALA A 235 19.02 -16.10 -0.88
CA ALA A 235 20.48 -15.89 -0.81
C ALA A 235 21.01 -14.66 -1.59
N PRO A 236 20.96 -13.44 -0.98
CA PRO A 236 21.32 -12.20 -1.68
C PRO A 236 22.77 -12.25 -2.18
N GLN A 237 23.60 -13.03 -1.52
CA GLN A 237 25.01 -13.23 -1.86
C GLN A 237 25.24 -13.97 -3.19
N ARG A 238 24.28 -14.78 -3.66
CA ARG A 238 24.34 -15.41 -5.01
C ARG A 238 23.69 -14.55 -6.10
N LEU A 239 22.90 -13.56 -5.72
CA LEU A 239 22.11 -12.71 -6.62
C LEU A 239 22.59 -11.26 -6.67
N ARG A 240 23.64 -10.87 -5.94
CA ARG A 240 24.18 -9.48 -5.89
C ARG A 240 24.55 -8.89 -7.26
N SER A 241 24.88 -9.71 -8.25
CA SER A 241 25.12 -9.27 -9.64
C SER A 241 23.87 -9.28 -10.53
N TYR A 242 22.73 -9.76 -10.03
CA TYR A 242 21.52 -10.09 -10.80
C TYR A 242 20.24 -9.42 -10.27
N VAL A 243 20.17 -9.07 -8.98
CA VAL A 243 19.09 -8.27 -8.39
C VAL A 243 19.53 -6.80 -8.47
N GLN A 244 19.35 -6.20 -9.64
CA GLN A 244 19.16 -4.75 -9.70
C GLN A 244 17.70 -4.50 -9.38
N ALA A 245 17.42 -3.69 -8.36
CA ALA A 245 16.12 -3.04 -8.22
C ALA A 245 15.83 -2.30 -9.53
N SER A 246 15.07 -2.94 -10.43
CA SER A 246 14.82 -2.45 -11.79
C SER A 246 13.47 -1.74 -11.91
N PHE A 247 12.88 -1.38 -10.78
CA PHE A 247 11.63 -0.65 -10.70
C PHE A 247 11.85 0.87 -10.55
N THR A 248 10.91 1.65 -11.07
CA THR A 248 10.85 3.11 -10.93
C THR A 248 9.75 3.49 -9.96
N PHE A 249 10.09 4.26 -8.92
CA PHE A 249 9.11 4.89 -8.05
C PHE A 249 8.89 6.35 -8.43
N GLU A 250 7.63 6.75 -8.57
CA GLU A 250 7.23 8.13 -8.74
C GLU A 250 6.33 8.54 -7.57
N LEU A 251 6.87 9.30 -6.61
CA LEU A 251 6.12 9.84 -5.48
C LEU A 251 5.94 11.36 -5.62
N ARG A 252 4.70 11.85 -5.62
CA ARG A 252 4.40 13.28 -5.82
C ARG A 252 3.23 13.76 -4.95
N GLY A 253 3.44 14.82 -4.18
CA GLY A 253 2.36 15.51 -3.45
C GLY A 253 1.60 14.63 -2.46
N ASN A 254 2.25 13.61 -1.89
CA ASN A 254 1.61 12.66 -0.98
C ASN A 254 1.65 13.18 0.48
N SER A 255 0.74 12.68 1.30
CA SER A 255 0.75 12.84 2.76
C SER A 255 0.87 11.46 3.39
N ILE A 256 2.10 11.00 3.59
CA ILE A 256 2.41 9.69 4.15
C ILE A 256 3.02 9.88 5.54
N ASP A 257 2.41 9.30 6.58
CA ASP A 257 2.91 9.51 7.95
C ASP A 257 4.23 8.75 8.19
N TYR A 258 4.39 7.55 7.62
CA TYR A 258 5.52 6.66 7.84
C TYR A 258 5.96 5.93 6.57
N VAL A 259 7.26 5.70 6.44
CA VAL A 259 7.84 4.81 5.43
C VAL A 259 8.65 3.73 6.15
N GLU A 260 8.44 2.47 5.79
CA GLU A 260 9.14 1.35 6.41
C GLU A 260 9.56 0.29 5.40
N ALA A 261 10.74 -0.29 5.61
CA ALA A 261 11.15 -1.54 4.98
C ALA A 261 11.10 -2.65 6.00
N VAL A 262 10.42 -3.73 5.64
CA VAL A 262 10.15 -4.85 6.54
C VAL A 262 10.69 -6.10 5.88
N THR A 263 11.48 -6.88 6.63
CA THR A 263 11.94 -8.16 6.12
C THR A 263 10.98 -9.26 6.54
N THR A 264 10.54 -10.07 5.59
CA THR A 264 9.77 -11.28 5.89
C THR A 264 10.76 -12.40 6.17
N THR A 265 11.09 -12.62 7.44
CA THR A 265 11.58 -13.92 7.89
C THR A 265 10.38 -14.69 8.45
N ASP A 266 9.93 -15.71 7.71
CA ASP A 266 8.97 -16.76 8.09
C ASP A 266 7.85 -16.39 9.10
N LEU A 267 6.98 -15.43 8.73
CA LEU A 267 5.75 -15.05 9.47
C LEU A 267 5.93 -14.09 10.67
N GLY A 268 7.07 -13.41 10.78
CA GLY A 268 7.25 -12.26 11.68
C GLY A 268 7.82 -11.05 10.94
N TYR A 269 7.06 -9.95 10.88
CA TYR A 269 7.51 -8.69 10.29
C TYR A 269 8.55 -8.03 11.21
N THR A 270 9.84 -8.08 10.86
CA THR A 270 10.86 -7.27 11.55
C THR A 270 11.16 -6.04 10.71
N SER A 271 10.91 -4.84 11.27
CA SER A 271 11.40 -3.60 10.68
C SER A 271 12.92 -3.66 10.64
N VAL A 272 13.52 -3.56 9.46
CA VAL A 272 14.98 -3.51 9.33
C VAL A 272 15.35 -2.10 8.88
N PRO A 273 15.87 -1.25 9.79
CA PRO A 273 16.21 0.14 9.47
C PRO A 273 17.16 0.29 8.27
N THR A 274 17.96 -0.74 7.97
CA THR A 274 18.99 -0.71 6.92
C THR A 274 18.52 -1.25 5.56
N ALA A 275 17.36 -1.92 5.47
CA ALA A 275 16.91 -2.53 4.21
C ALA A 275 16.52 -1.46 3.17
N PHE A 276 15.93 -0.35 3.63
CA PHE A 276 15.62 0.80 2.80
C PHE A 276 16.88 1.37 2.14
N ASP A 277 17.98 1.40 2.88
CA ASP A 277 19.26 1.92 2.39
C ASP A 277 19.98 1.00 1.40
N GLU A 278 19.90 -0.31 1.62
CA GLU A 278 20.51 -1.33 0.74
C GLU A 278 19.77 -1.45 -0.60
N LEU A 279 18.43 -1.34 -0.60
CA LEU A 279 17.63 -1.29 -1.83
C LEU A 279 17.88 -0.05 -2.65
N CYS A 280 18.22 1.05 -1.98
CA CYS A 280 18.25 2.34 -2.63
C CYS A 280 19.59 2.67 -3.27
N GLU A 281 20.75 2.13 -2.86
CA GLU A 281 22.08 2.57 -3.36
C GLU A 281 22.24 4.11 -3.45
N GLY A 282 21.49 4.91 -2.68
CA GLY A 282 21.41 6.38 -2.82
C GLY A 282 20.60 6.93 -4.02
N LYS A 283 19.82 6.09 -4.73
CA LYS A 283 19.06 6.40 -5.95
C LYS A 283 17.56 6.59 -5.74
N TRP A 284 17.07 6.65 -4.50
CA TRP A 284 15.73 7.21 -4.28
C TRP A 284 15.76 8.68 -4.69
N SER A 285 15.24 8.98 -5.87
CA SER A 285 14.96 10.33 -6.37
C SER A 285 13.77 10.97 -5.63
N ILE A 286 13.65 10.71 -4.33
CA ILE A 286 12.59 11.20 -3.47
C ILE A 286 13.23 12.17 -2.49
N CYS A 287 13.51 13.35 -3.04
CA CYS A 287 13.26 14.56 -2.28
C CYS A 287 11.73 14.76 -2.31
N ASP A 288 10.96 14.03 -1.50
CA ASP A 288 9.69 14.58 -1.07
C ASP A 288 10.07 15.67 -0.05
N PRO A 289 9.96 16.97 -0.40
CA PRO A 289 10.42 18.06 0.45
C PRO A 289 9.61 18.14 1.76
N SER A 290 8.52 17.37 1.86
CA SER A 290 7.65 17.32 3.03
C SER A 290 8.05 16.30 4.09
N LEU A 291 8.95 15.34 3.78
CA LEU A 291 9.40 14.26 4.67
C LEU A 291 10.92 14.20 4.87
N HIS A 292 11.68 14.60 3.87
CA HIS A 292 13.13 14.60 3.88
C HIS A 292 13.66 16.00 3.66
N ARG A 293 14.65 16.39 4.47
CA ARG A 293 15.36 17.66 4.31
C ARG A 293 16.83 17.44 4.02
N PHE A 294 17.31 18.20 3.05
CA PHE A 294 18.73 18.33 2.78
C PHE A 294 19.32 19.39 3.72
N VAL A 295 20.16 18.97 4.65
CA VAL A 295 20.64 19.80 5.75
C VAL A 295 22.14 19.67 5.93
N ARG A 296 22.78 20.75 6.41
CA ARG A 296 24.21 20.77 6.69
C ARG A 296 24.49 20.24 8.09
N ASN A 297 25.46 19.35 8.27
CA ASN A 297 26.01 19.06 9.58
C ASN A 297 26.87 20.24 10.04
N ILE A 298 26.37 21.00 11.01
CA ILE A 298 27.08 22.13 11.61
C ILE A 298 27.67 21.77 12.98
N GLY A 299 27.51 20.52 13.41
CA GLY A 299 28.17 19.97 14.58
C GLY A 299 29.66 19.71 14.34
N THR A 300 30.39 19.49 15.44
CA THR A 300 31.82 19.18 15.42
C THR A 300 32.11 17.69 15.19
N ALA A 301 31.10 16.83 15.32
CA ALA A 301 31.21 15.39 15.14
C ALA A 301 30.50 14.93 13.87
N ARG A 302 31.01 13.85 13.27
CA ARG A 302 30.34 13.17 12.17
C ARG A 302 29.00 12.62 12.65
N ILE A 303 27.93 12.91 11.93
CA ILE A 303 26.63 12.26 12.12
C ILE A 303 26.73 10.91 11.41
N GLY A 304 26.58 9.83 12.16
CA GLY A 304 26.50 8.50 11.57
C GLY A 304 25.18 8.32 10.84
N LYS A 305 25.17 7.49 9.81
CA LYS A 305 23.93 7.03 9.18
C LYS A 305 23.07 6.31 10.24
N GLY A 306 21.77 6.60 10.26
CA GLY A 306 20.82 6.12 11.26
C GLY A 306 20.92 6.82 12.63
N SER A 307 21.80 7.82 12.77
CA SER A 307 21.92 8.55 14.04
C SER A 307 20.78 9.57 14.20
N PRO A 308 20.21 9.71 15.41
CA PRO A 308 19.28 10.79 15.70
C PRO A 308 20.00 12.14 15.61
N VAL A 309 19.28 13.15 15.13
CA VAL A 309 19.80 14.50 14.96
C VAL A 309 18.95 15.54 15.68
N ALA A 310 19.61 16.62 16.12
CA ALA A 310 18.97 17.83 16.62
C ALA A 310 19.15 18.96 15.61
N LEU A 311 18.17 19.86 15.53
CA LEU A 311 18.25 21.06 14.73
C LEU A 311 19.04 22.14 15.48
N ILE A 312 19.99 22.77 14.81
CA ILE A 312 20.66 23.98 15.29
C ILE A 312 20.62 25.00 14.15
N GLY A 313 19.97 26.14 14.35
CA GLY A 313 19.84 27.16 13.29
C GLY A 313 19.22 26.57 12.01
N ASP A 314 19.95 26.66 10.91
CA ASP A 314 19.60 26.13 9.58
C ASP A 314 20.22 24.75 9.28
N GLY A 315 20.95 24.16 10.22
CA GLY A 315 21.64 22.88 10.08
C GLY A 315 21.28 21.88 11.17
N VAL A 316 22.00 20.76 11.17
CA VAL A 316 21.82 19.67 12.14
C VAL A 316 23.12 19.30 12.82
N LYS A 317 23.01 18.62 13.95
CA LYS A 317 24.13 17.97 14.64
C LYS A 317 23.68 16.62 15.23
N PRO A 318 24.60 15.77 15.71
CA PRO A 318 24.22 14.59 16.48
C PRO A 318 23.34 14.98 17.68
N TRP A 319 22.21 14.30 17.83
CA TRP A 319 21.29 14.55 18.94
C TRP A 319 21.95 14.17 20.26
N THR A 320 21.84 15.05 21.25
CA THR A 320 22.27 14.80 22.62
C THR A 320 21.05 14.76 23.55
N PHE A 321 21.14 13.97 24.62
CA PHE A 321 20.09 13.89 25.63
C PHE A 321 19.70 15.28 26.16
N GLY A 322 18.39 15.53 26.25
CA GLY A 322 17.82 16.82 26.67
C GLY A 322 17.55 17.80 25.52
N GLU A 323 17.94 17.49 24.29
CA GLU A 323 17.65 18.32 23.12
C GLU A 323 16.36 17.87 22.42
N ARG A 324 15.71 18.81 21.73
CA ARG A 324 14.58 18.47 20.87
C ARG A 324 15.08 17.60 19.71
N LEU A 325 14.54 16.39 19.62
CA LEU A 325 14.78 15.50 18.50
C LEU A 325 14.18 16.11 17.23
N TYR A 326 15.00 16.24 16.19
CA TYR A 326 14.59 16.79 14.91
C TYR A 326 14.32 15.71 13.87
N GLY A 327 15.07 14.61 13.92
CA GLY A 327 15.00 13.60 12.87
C GLY A 327 16.04 12.50 13.01
N THR A 328 16.16 11.70 11.96
CA THR A 328 17.21 10.68 11.80
C THR A 328 18.00 10.98 10.53
N ALA A 329 19.33 10.92 10.61
CA ALA A 329 20.17 11.07 9.44
C ALA A 329 20.12 9.81 8.57
N LEU A 330 19.82 9.98 7.29
CA LEU A 330 19.80 8.90 6.29
C LEU A 330 21.19 8.68 5.67
N ASP A 331 22.08 9.65 5.84
CA ASP A 331 23.47 9.62 5.38
C ASP A 331 24.46 9.74 6.53
N ALA A 332 25.70 9.34 6.28
CA ALA A 332 26.80 9.71 7.15
C ALA A 332 27.28 11.12 6.80
N ILE A 333 26.96 12.10 7.63
CA ILE A 333 27.19 13.52 7.33
C ILE A 333 28.42 14.01 8.11
N SER A 334 29.53 14.23 7.40
CA SER A 334 30.75 14.82 8.00
C SER A 334 30.52 16.29 8.42
N PRO A 335 31.25 16.80 9.42
CA PRO A 335 31.18 18.22 9.80
C PRO A 335 31.39 19.14 8.59
N GLY A 336 30.49 20.12 8.43
CA GLY A 336 30.51 21.09 7.33
C GLY A 336 29.89 20.59 6.02
N SER A 337 29.58 19.30 5.88
CA SER A 337 28.96 18.71 4.69
C SER A 337 27.43 18.69 4.78
N TYR A 338 26.77 18.50 3.65
CA TYR A 338 25.33 18.28 3.57
C TYR A 338 24.99 16.80 3.47
N GLY A 339 23.80 16.45 3.95
CA GLY A 339 23.21 15.13 3.80
C GLY A 339 21.71 15.17 4.04
N ILE A 340 21.06 14.01 3.95
CA ILE A 340 19.61 13.90 4.07
C ILE A 340 19.23 13.53 5.50
N VAL A 341 18.25 14.24 6.06
CA VAL A 341 17.61 13.93 7.33
C VAL A 341 16.12 13.74 7.11
N GLN A 342 15.56 12.68 7.68
CA GLN A 342 14.12 12.52 7.80
C GLN A 342 13.63 13.40 8.97
N ASP A 343 12.92 14.49 8.66
CA ASP A 343 12.50 15.52 9.63
C ASP A 343 11.05 15.36 10.12
N ARG A 344 10.33 14.37 9.60
CA ARG A 344 8.96 14.01 9.98
C ARG A 344 8.77 12.49 10.00
N GLY A 345 7.85 12.01 10.84
CA GLY A 345 7.52 10.58 10.97
C GLY A 345 7.87 10.01 12.35
N VAL A 346 8.30 8.74 12.39
CA VAL A 346 8.71 8.04 13.62
C VAL A 346 10.23 7.85 13.64
N VAL A 347 10.83 8.14 14.78
CA VAL A 347 12.23 7.78 15.09
C VAL A 347 12.21 6.65 16.12
N PHE A 348 13.05 5.65 15.91
CA PHE A 348 13.29 4.62 16.90
C PHE A 348 14.50 5.02 17.74
N LEU A 349 14.28 5.33 19.02
CA LEU A 349 15.39 5.57 19.96
C LEU A 349 15.52 4.36 20.89
N PRO A 350 16.72 3.79 21.05
CA PRO A 350 16.95 2.83 22.13
C PRO A 350 16.72 3.51 23.47
N ALA A 351 15.95 2.88 24.34
CA ALA A 351 15.77 3.33 25.70
C ALA A 351 15.86 2.16 26.67
N HIS A 352 16.42 2.44 27.84
CA HIS A 352 16.32 1.50 28.94
C HIS A 352 14.94 1.68 29.59
N PRO A 353 14.03 0.69 29.46
CA PRO A 353 12.68 0.84 29.98
C PRO A 353 12.70 0.90 31.50
N ALA A 354 11.91 1.80 32.09
CA ALA A 354 11.79 1.86 33.55
C ALA A 354 10.88 0.76 34.11
N TYR A 355 10.00 0.21 33.27
CA TYR A 355 9.03 -0.86 33.53
C TYR A 355 8.74 -1.63 32.23
N ASP A 356 8.07 -2.78 32.27
CA ASP A 356 7.66 -3.50 31.05
C ASP A 356 6.71 -2.67 30.18
N LEU A 357 7.19 -2.29 29.00
CA LEU A 357 6.41 -1.69 27.92
C LEU A 357 6.01 -2.77 26.93
N ALA A 358 4.76 -2.73 26.42
CA ALA A 358 4.40 -3.58 25.28
C ALA A 358 5.23 -3.16 24.05
N GLU A 359 5.57 -4.12 23.20
CA GLU A 359 6.53 -3.94 22.09
C GLU A 359 6.11 -2.85 21.08
N GLU A 360 4.79 -2.61 20.96
CA GLU A 360 4.22 -1.61 20.04
C GLU A 360 3.67 -0.35 20.74
N GLU A 361 3.90 -0.18 22.04
CA GLU A 361 3.30 0.95 22.76
C GLU A 361 3.88 2.31 22.28
N PRO A 362 3.06 3.23 21.74
CA PRO A 362 3.56 4.51 21.23
C PRO A 362 3.98 5.43 22.36
N VAL A 363 5.16 6.05 22.21
CA VAL A 363 5.70 7.01 23.17
C VAL A 363 6.03 8.34 22.47
N GLU A 364 6.03 9.42 23.24
CA GLU A 364 6.46 10.75 22.82
C GLU A 364 7.70 11.16 23.62
N LEU A 365 8.49 12.11 23.13
CA LEU A 365 9.52 12.75 23.94
C LEU A 365 8.93 13.97 24.64
N ASP A 366 9.05 14.04 25.96
CA ASP A 366 8.76 15.27 26.69
C ASP A 366 9.81 16.35 26.40
N ALA A 367 9.56 17.57 26.87
CA ALA A 367 10.47 18.71 26.69
C ALA A 367 11.86 18.52 27.31
N SER A 368 12.06 17.47 28.12
CA SER A 368 13.34 17.09 28.72
C SER A 368 14.04 15.93 27.98
N GLY A 369 13.49 15.48 26.85
CA GLY A 369 14.04 14.37 26.06
C GLY A 369 13.81 13.00 26.67
N ARG A 370 12.84 12.85 27.58
CA ARG A 370 12.45 11.54 28.14
C ARG A 370 11.28 10.98 27.37
N ALA A 371 11.30 9.66 27.14
CA ALA A 371 10.16 8.98 26.56
C ALA A 371 9.02 8.95 27.59
N VAL A 372 7.84 9.39 27.19
CA VAL A 372 6.60 9.39 27.97
C VAL A 372 5.51 8.67 27.18
N ARG A 373 4.63 7.94 27.86
CA ARG A 373 3.45 7.33 27.23
C ARG A 373 2.56 8.43 26.63
N GLN A 374 2.20 8.24 25.36
CA GLN A 374 1.32 9.16 24.66
C GLN A 374 -0.01 9.32 25.42
N GLY A 375 -0.43 10.57 25.66
CA GLY A 375 -1.70 10.90 26.33
C GLY A 375 -1.72 10.86 27.87
N SER A 376 -0.77 10.17 28.54
CA SER A 376 -0.72 10.11 30.01
C SER A 376 0.44 10.88 30.66
N GLY A 377 1.50 11.18 29.89
CA GLY A 377 2.72 11.82 30.41
C GLY A 377 3.52 10.96 31.38
N MET A 378 3.13 9.69 31.57
CA MET A 378 3.83 8.75 32.43
C MET A 378 5.18 8.39 31.81
N LYS A 379 6.26 8.50 32.57
CA LYS A 379 7.64 8.29 32.10
C LYS A 379 7.85 6.84 31.68
N ALA A 380 8.13 6.57 30.41
CA ALA A 380 8.33 5.22 29.86
C ALA A 380 9.79 4.74 30.00
N GLY A 381 10.76 5.66 29.91
CA GLY A 381 12.19 5.35 30.03
C GLY A 381 13.09 6.52 29.67
N VAL A 382 14.40 6.30 29.72
CA VAL A 382 15.40 7.29 29.27
C VAL A 382 15.85 6.92 27.87
N ALA A 383 15.43 7.69 26.87
CA ALA A 383 15.88 7.55 25.49
C ALA A 383 17.37 7.87 25.36
N ARG A 384 18.10 7.05 24.62
CA ARG A 384 19.54 7.13 24.39
C ARG A 384 19.82 7.25 22.90
N GLY A 385 20.92 7.91 22.56
CA GLY A 385 21.37 8.03 21.17
C GLY A 385 22.13 6.79 20.66
N TRP A 386 22.34 5.78 21.52
CA TRP A 386 23.07 4.55 21.20
C TRP A 386 22.49 3.36 21.97
N TYR A 387 22.61 2.17 21.39
CA TYR A 387 22.10 0.92 21.96
C TYR A 387 23.02 0.41 23.09
N ALA A 388 22.45 0.08 24.25
CA ALA A 388 23.12 -0.65 25.33
C ALA A 388 22.42 -1.98 25.63
N PRO A 389 23.11 -2.99 26.20
CA PRO A 389 22.48 -4.24 26.62
C PRO A 389 21.28 -3.98 27.56
N GLY A 390 20.11 -4.52 27.20
CA GLY A 390 18.85 -4.32 27.93
C GLY A 390 18.01 -3.14 27.46
N ASP A 391 18.45 -2.37 26.46
CA ASP A 391 17.64 -1.32 25.85
C ASP A 391 16.58 -1.93 24.90
N ARG A 392 15.40 -1.31 24.82
CA ARG A 392 14.36 -1.58 23.82
C ARG A 392 14.25 -0.41 22.86
N LEU A 393 13.95 -0.65 21.59
CA LEU A 393 13.69 0.43 20.63
C LEU A 393 12.32 1.03 20.93
N LEU A 394 12.30 2.30 21.31
CA LEU A 394 11.07 3.06 21.51
C LEU A 394 10.66 3.77 20.24
N LYS A 395 9.40 3.59 19.86
CA LYS A 395 8.77 4.25 18.72
C LYS A 395 8.36 5.68 19.12
N ILE A 396 9.06 6.69 18.61
CA ILE A 396 8.82 8.10 18.92
C ILE A 396 8.26 8.82 17.71
N ARG A 397 7.05 9.37 17.81
CA ARG A 397 6.50 10.25 16.77
C ARG A 397 7.12 11.65 16.88
N LEU A 398 7.72 12.13 15.79
CA LEU A 398 8.18 13.51 15.68
C LEU A 398 6.95 14.43 15.51
N THR A 399 6.90 15.50 16.30
CA THR A 399 5.81 16.49 16.31
C THR A 399 6.28 17.86 15.84
#